data_AF-A0A9Q8VFD7-F1
#
_entry.id   AF-A0A9Q8VFD7-F1
#
_cell.length_a   1.000
_cell.length_b   1.000
_cell.length_c   1.000
_cell.angle_alpha   90.00
_cell.angle_beta   90.00
_cell.angle_gamma   90.00
#
_symmetry.space_group_name_H-M   'P 1'
#
loop_
_entity.id
_entity.type
_entity.pdbx_description
1 polymer ?
#
loop_
_entity_poly.entity_id
_entity_poly.type
_entity_poly.pdbx_seq_one_letter_code
_entity_poly.pdbx_strand_id
1 'polypeptide(L)'
;MWLWVADHMIDDPDLNDANNDMVQNSVYVARGLLIESQSPVWLYGTSSEHSVLYQYNFHNAKKLFAGMIQTESPYYQPTPKPPAPFKEAVGVMPGDPTYKCAADDEFSGCDESWGVIIRGSENVFIAGAGIYSWFSTYAQDCIDTQMCQNVLVLFEENLENVRIQNLITIGAKYVAVQDGKGIMAADNLNVDSHPKWTQISVFDVSRSAPGFEDLTWIDPKIWDMDTPSFTCSSPCSVKIPPWTGATRVVNYPLITVSSGTWTSTITKPPLTLTEIGFKPVTITADGAKGKGKRQGLEPFFPIPATTPAWPRVKYNGPDGKESYASPSGPFPTPPLSIGPDAKPPTSGNWPKKAIRAVLGSDTSPSVGRCGFPDISCNPQPWTYRDVGGRDTDDDDWDGNDVPDEEIITCPPEPSSSSSSASKTPTTTTSAAPKRTLEIGDPEINDRHCYNSGYAAKHVRLDYAIEDYCNELNDKGAILDAGFSYKTSFPFSGDPWPLLVIIGLVVVDHTKCSWVNKWPASSFDNHGIVNSTETEPQNALQGTELCSKYLHAIIDSCNCGGVDGKQGGTLENDCYEWRIDPNTDW
;
A
#
# COMPACT_ATOMS: atom_id res chain seq x y z
N MET A 1 -15.08 11.52 26.15
CA MET A 1 -15.89 10.48 25.48
C MET A 1 -15.38 9.14 25.96
N TRP A 2 -16.26 8.20 26.29
CA TRP A 2 -15.89 6.87 26.73
C TRP A 2 -16.58 5.83 25.84
N LEU A 3 -15.78 5.05 25.11
CA LEU A 3 -16.19 3.97 24.22
C LEU A 3 -15.96 2.65 24.96
N TRP A 4 -16.89 2.34 25.86
CA TRP A 4 -16.78 1.20 26.76
C TRP A 4 -17.55 0.00 26.23
N VAL A 5 -16.85 -1.12 26.04
CA VAL A 5 -17.47 -2.42 25.80
C VAL A 5 -17.55 -3.14 27.15
N ALA A 6 -18.76 -3.43 27.62
CA ALA A 6 -18.97 -3.85 29.00
C ALA A 6 -18.14 -5.09 29.39
N ASP A 7 -17.23 -4.91 30.35
CA ASP A 7 -16.42 -5.95 30.97
C ASP A 7 -17.08 -6.52 32.26
N HIS A 8 -18.05 -5.79 32.81
CA HIS A 8 -18.90 -6.22 33.92
C HIS A 8 -20.33 -5.64 33.82
N MET A 9 -21.24 -6.22 34.62
CA MET A 9 -22.61 -5.74 34.77
C MET A 9 -22.64 -4.46 35.63
N ILE A 10 -23.14 -3.35 35.07
CA ILE A 10 -23.29 -2.08 35.80
C ILE A 10 -24.57 -2.02 36.64
N ASP A 11 -25.62 -2.70 36.17
CA ASP A 11 -26.88 -2.80 36.90
C ASP A 11 -26.81 -3.97 37.88
N ASP A 12 -27.21 -3.71 39.11
CA ASP A 12 -27.32 -4.74 40.14
C ASP A 12 -28.56 -5.62 39.86
N PRO A 13 -28.38 -6.92 39.55
CA PRO A 13 -29.52 -7.80 39.35
C PRO A 13 -30.30 -8.06 40.66
N ASP A 14 -29.71 -7.84 41.84
CA ASP A 14 -30.37 -8.01 43.13
C ASP A 14 -30.76 -6.66 43.76
N LEU A 15 -31.98 -6.21 43.47
CA LEU A 15 -32.53 -4.96 44.02
C LEU A 15 -32.74 -4.97 45.55
N ASN A 16 -32.52 -6.10 46.23
CA ASN A 16 -32.67 -6.22 47.68
C ASN A 16 -31.32 -6.26 48.42
N ASP A 17 -30.20 -6.34 47.71
CA ASP A 17 -28.86 -6.15 48.26
C ASP A 17 -28.35 -4.75 47.86
N ALA A 18 -27.62 -4.10 48.77
CA ALA A 18 -26.95 -2.83 48.47
C ALA A 18 -25.50 -3.05 48.00
N ASN A 19 -24.99 -4.28 48.10
CA ASN A 19 -23.70 -4.68 47.56
C ASN A 19 -23.87 -5.17 46.12
N ASN A 20 -23.28 -4.43 45.18
CA ASN A 20 -23.14 -4.89 43.80
C ASN A 20 -21.75 -5.51 43.61
N ASP A 21 -21.71 -6.82 43.37
CA ASP A 21 -20.47 -7.57 43.16
C ASP A 21 -19.82 -7.31 41.78
N MET A 22 -20.45 -6.49 40.92
CA MET A 22 -19.95 -6.06 39.60
C MET A 22 -19.48 -7.25 38.77
N VAL A 23 -20.36 -8.24 38.62
CA VAL A 23 -20.04 -9.53 37.98
C VAL A 23 -19.50 -9.30 36.57
N GLN A 24 -18.29 -9.81 36.33
CA GLN A 24 -17.64 -9.75 35.02
C GLN A 24 -18.45 -10.52 33.96
N ASN A 25 -18.42 -10.03 32.73
CA ASN A 25 -19.06 -10.66 31.57
C ASN A 25 -18.16 -10.58 30.32
N SER A 26 -18.54 -11.31 29.27
CA SER A 26 -17.85 -11.24 27.96
C SER A 26 -18.80 -10.62 26.94
N VAL A 27 -18.50 -9.40 26.51
CA VAL A 27 -19.17 -8.74 25.39
C VAL A 27 -18.18 -8.59 24.25
N TYR A 28 -18.62 -8.97 23.05
CA TYR A 28 -17.78 -8.93 21.86
C TYR A 28 -18.18 -7.75 20.99
N VAL A 29 -17.27 -6.80 20.82
CA VAL A 29 -17.38 -5.69 19.86
C VAL A 29 -16.07 -5.64 19.08
N ALA A 30 -16.14 -5.55 17.76
CA ALA A 30 -14.95 -5.69 16.93
C ALA A 30 -13.94 -4.54 17.12
N ARG A 31 -14.41 -3.29 17.15
CA ARG A 31 -13.56 -2.10 17.03
C ARG A 31 -13.96 -1.03 18.04
N GLY A 32 -12.95 -0.33 18.55
CA GLY A 32 -13.13 0.93 19.27
C GLY A 32 -13.25 2.10 18.30
N LEU A 33 -12.29 3.02 18.35
CA LEU A 33 -12.28 4.24 17.54
C LEU A 33 -11.33 4.15 16.34
N LEU A 34 -11.85 4.25 15.12
CA LEU A 34 -11.08 4.47 13.90
C LEU A 34 -11.09 5.95 13.52
N ILE A 35 -9.92 6.50 13.18
CA ILE A 35 -9.78 7.85 12.64
C ILE A 35 -8.95 7.81 11.36
N GLU A 36 -9.54 8.29 10.27
CA GLU A 36 -8.93 8.43 8.95
C GLU A 36 -8.93 9.89 8.46
N SER A 37 -9.31 10.81 9.36
CA SER A 37 -9.48 12.22 9.04
C SER A 37 -8.18 12.85 8.55
N GLN A 38 -8.26 13.53 7.41
CA GLN A 38 -7.20 14.42 6.90
C GLN A 38 -7.29 15.83 7.49
N SER A 39 -8.40 16.13 8.16
CA SER A 39 -8.65 17.40 8.86
C SER A 39 -8.36 17.25 10.36
N PRO A 40 -8.12 18.37 11.07
CA PRO A 40 -7.76 18.31 12.48
C PRO A 40 -8.79 17.59 13.36
N VAL A 41 -8.29 16.74 14.27
CA VAL A 41 -9.10 16.04 15.28
C VAL A 41 -8.52 16.29 16.67
N TRP A 42 -9.38 16.52 17.65
CA TRP A 42 -8.98 16.71 19.04
C TRP A 42 -9.71 15.73 19.96
N LEU A 43 -8.93 14.93 20.70
CA LEU A 43 -9.43 13.97 21.68
C LEU A 43 -8.98 14.39 23.08
N TYR A 44 -9.87 15.06 23.82
CA TYR A 44 -9.59 15.48 25.20
C TYR A 44 -10.18 14.47 26.18
N GLY A 45 -9.32 13.79 26.95
CA GLY A 45 -9.73 12.84 27.98
C GLY A 45 -10.65 11.73 27.48
N THR A 46 -10.26 11.05 26.39
CA THR A 46 -11.06 9.96 25.81
C THR A 46 -10.57 8.61 26.28
N SER A 47 -11.48 7.65 26.45
CA SER A 47 -11.16 6.24 26.69
C SER A 47 -11.88 5.36 25.68
N SER A 48 -11.21 4.29 25.24
CA SER A 48 -11.80 3.22 24.44
C SER A 48 -11.28 1.90 24.97
N GLU A 49 -12.18 0.97 25.29
CA GLU A 49 -11.81 -0.24 26.05
C GLU A 49 -12.56 -1.48 25.55
N HIS A 50 -11.89 -2.63 25.68
CA HIS A 50 -12.42 -3.99 25.54
C HIS A 50 -13.01 -4.33 24.16
N SER A 51 -12.58 -3.65 23.10
CA SER A 51 -12.83 -4.07 21.72
C SER A 51 -11.87 -5.19 21.29
N VAL A 52 -12.34 -6.12 20.46
CA VAL A 52 -11.61 -7.34 20.08
C VAL A 52 -10.38 -7.04 19.24
N LEU A 53 -10.47 -6.12 18.28
CA LEU A 53 -9.40 -5.89 17.32
C LEU A 53 -8.43 -4.78 17.78
N TYR A 54 -8.98 -3.62 18.13
CA TYR A 54 -8.22 -2.48 18.62
C TYR A 54 -9.09 -1.50 19.40
N GLN A 55 -8.46 -0.71 20.27
CA GLN A 55 -9.13 0.35 21.01
C GLN A 55 -9.07 1.70 20.27
N TYR A 56 -7.89 2.11 19.80
CA TYR A 56 -7.73 3.23 18.86
C TYR A 56 -6.97 2.79 17.62
N ASN A 57 -7.42 3.24 16.45
CA ASN A 57 -6.74 3.06 15.18
C ASN A 57 -6.69 4.39 14.42
N PHE A 58 -5.49 4.94 14.25
CA PHE A 58 -5.22 6.13 13.46
C PHE A 58 -4.61 5.67 12.14
N HIS A 59 -5.42 5.64 11.09
CA HIS A 59 -5.06 5.06 9.80
C HIS A 59 -5.02 6.14 8.74
N ASN A 60 -3.83 6.37 8.16
CA ASN A 60 -3.58 7.44 7.19
C ASN A 60 -4.04 8.83 7.66
N ALA A 61 -4.15 9.06 8.98
CA ALA A 61 -4.74 10.26 9.55
C ALA A 61 -3.74 11.41 9.62
N LYS A 62 -4.25 12.64 9.63
CA LYS A 62 -3.42 13.85 9.73
C LYS A 62 -3.94 14.81 10.79
N LYS A 63 -3.03 15.54 11.45
CA LYS A 63 -3.36 16.69 12.33
C LYS A 63 -4.19 16.26 13.54
N LEU A 64 -3.75 15.23 14.25
CA LEU A 64 -4.45 14.68 15.41
C LEU A 64 -3.80 15.17 16.71
N PHE A 65 -4.60 15.70 17.62
CA PHE A 65 -4.23 15.91 19.01
C PHE A 65 -5.04 14.98 19.90
N ALA A 66 -4.40 14.30 20.85
CA ALA A 66 -5.08 13.53 21.88
C ALA A 66 -4.42 13.74 23.25
N GLY A 67 -5.18 13.71 24.35
CA GLY A 67 -4.60 13.85 25.69
C GLY A 67 -5.63 13.94 26.83
N MET A 68 -5.53 13.15 27.90
CA MET A 68 -4.91 11.81 27.90
C MET A 68 -5.85 10.83 27.19
N ILE A 69 -5.30 9.84 26.48
CA ILE A 69 -6.07 8.66 26.06
C ILE A 69 -5.86 7.50 27.03
N GLN A 70 -6.88 6.67 27.21
CA GLN A 70 -6.79 5.45 28.00
C GLN A 70 -7.35 4.26 27.20
N THR A 71 -6.74 3.08 27.37
CA THR A 71 -7.29 1.82 26.84
C THR A 71 -7.11 0.61 27.76
N GLU A 72 -7.99 -0.38 27.60
CA GLU A 72 -7.84 -1.73 28.15
C GLU A 72 -8.16 -2.82 27.12
N SER A 73 -7.40 -3.92 27.13
CA SER A 73 -7.75 -5.14 26.39
C SER A 73 -8.96 -5.86 27.01
N PRO A 74 -9.77 -6.60 26.23
CA PRO A 74 -10.88 -7.38 26.77
C PRO A 74 -10.39 -8.50 27.68
N TYR A 75 -10.96 -8.63 28.88
CA TYR A 75 -10.45 -9.54 29.92
C TYR A 75 -10.47 -11.03 29.53
N TYR A 76 -11.37 -11.40 28.61
CA TYR A 76 -11.49 -12.77 28.14
C TYR A 76 -10.37 -13.16 27.17
N GLN A 77 -9.72 -12.21 26.49
CA GLN A 77 -8.62 -12.55 25.58
C GLN A 77 -7.45 -13.16 26.37
N PRO A 78 -6.72 -14.13 25.80
CA PRO A 78 -6.78 -14.68 24.44
C PRO A 78 -7.83 -15.79 24.24
N THR A 79 -8.90 -15.87 25.03
CA THR A 79 -9.95 -16.90 24.91
C THR A 79 -11.32 -16.28 24.54
N PRO A 80 -11.66 -16.15 23.25
CA PRO A 80 -10.84 -16.51 22.08
C PRO A 80 -9.82 -15.41 21.71
N LYS A 81 -8.83 -15.79 20.90
CA LYS A 81 -7.84 -14.87 20.32
C LYS A 81 -8.51 -14.00 19.26
N PRO A 82 -8.11 -12.73 19.10
CA PRO A 82 -8.52 -11.98 17.92
C PRO A 82 -8.01 -12.69 16.65
N PRO A 83 -8.74 -12.62 15.53
CA PRO A 83 -9.92 -11.77 15.32
C PRO A 83 -11.24 -12.41 15.77
N ALA A 84 -11.27 -13.59 16.37
CA ALA A 84 -12.53 -14.23 16.75
C ALA A 84 -13.29 -13.42 17.83
N PRO A 85 -14.63 -13.34 17.76
CA PRO A 85 -15.52 -14.03 16.82
C PRO A 85 -15.69 -13.33 15.45
N PHE A 86 -14.98 -12.24 15.21
CA PHE A 86 -15.14 -11.33 14.07
C PHE A 86 -14.20 -11.62 12.88
N LYS A 87 -13.90 -12.91 12.61
CA LYS A 87 -12.98 -13.27 11.51
C LYS A 87 -13.43 -12.70 10.16
N GLU A 88 -14.74 -12.74 9.88
CA GLU A 88 -15.35 -12.20 8.66
C GLU A 88 -15.37 -10.67 8.63
N ALA A 89 -15.25 -10.03 9.79
CA ALA A 89 -15.20 -8.58 9.88
C ALA A 89 -13.77 -8.03 9.79
N VAL A 90 -12.73 -8.84 9.63
CA VAL A 90 -11.37 -8.33 9.42
C VAL A 90 -11.23 -7.74 8.02
N GLY A 91 -10.71 -6.51 7.94
CA GLY A 91 -10.46 -5.81 6.67
C GLY A 91 -11.70 -5.11 6.08
N VAL A 92 -12.82 -5.10 6.81
CA VAL A 92 -14.04 -4.35 6.42
C VAL A 92 -13.81 -2.85 6.55
N MET A 93 -13.06 -2.46 7.58
CA MET A 93 -12.66 -1.07 7.78
C MET A 93 -11.20 -0.92 7.36
N PRO A 94 -10.83 0.18 6.67
CA PRO A 94 -9.44 0.46 6.36
C PRO A 94 -8.60 0.50 7.63
N GLY A 95 -7.39 -0.04 7.55
CA GLY A 95 -6.45 -0.05 8.66
C GLY A 95 -6.68 -1.14 9.71
N ASP A 96 -7.69 -2.01 9.57
CA ASP A 96 -7.80 -3.20 10.43
C ASP A 96 -6.47 -3.99 10.47
N PRO A 97 -6.11 -4.61 11.61
CA PRO A 97 -5.00 -5.54 11.65
C PRO A 97 -5.25 -6.72 10.70
N THR A 98 -4.21 -7.18 10.02
CA THR A 98 -4.35 -8.24 9.00
C THR A 98 -4.45 -9.65 9.59
N TYR A 99 -4.12 -9.82 10.88
CA TYR A 99 -4.10 -11.09 11.61
C TYR A 99 -3.43 -12.24 10.84
N LYS A 100 -2.30 -11.96 10.19
CA LYS A 100 -1.40 -12.97 9.62
C LYS A 100 -0.63 -13.64 10.77
N CYS A 101 -1.29 -14.55 11.47
CA CYS A 101 -0.77 -15.18 12.68
C CYS A 101 0.33 -16.21 12.38
N ALA A 102 1.57 -15.75 12.22
CA ALA A 102 2.75 -16.62 12.19
C ALA A 102 3.16 -17.01 13.62
N ALA A 103 3.59 -18.26 13.82
CA ALA A 103 3.87 -18.81 15.15
C ALA A 103 5.04 -18.13 15.87
N ASP A 104 5.93 -17.48 15.14
CA ASP A 104 7.12 -16.77 15.61
C ASP A 104 7.00 -15.24 15.53
N ASP A 105 5.83 -14.72 15.17
CA ASP A 105 5.57 -13.28 15.08
C ASP A 105 4.83 -12.76 16.32
N GLU A 106 5.61 -12.33 17.31
CA GLU A 106 5.11 -11.70 18.55
C GLU A 106 4.46 -10.33 18.31
N PHE A 107 4.56 -9.76 17.10
CA PHE A 107 4.00 -8.45 16.74
C PHE A 107 2.81 -8.54 15.78
N SER A 108 2.29 -9.75 15.52
CA SER A 108 1.14 -9.99 14.65
C SER A 108 -0.19 -9.45 15.20
N GLY A 109 -0.25 -9.18 16.51
CA GLY A 109 -1.47 -8.82 17.23
C GLY A 109 -2.48 -9.97 17.36
N CYS A 110 -2.06 -11.20 17.08
CA CYS A 110 -2.92 -12.38 17.14
C CYS A 110 -3.08 -12.97 18.56
N ASP A 111 -2.40 -12.42 19.55
CA ASP A 111 -2.54 -12.79 20.95
C ASP A 111 -3.69 -12.04 21.61
N GLU A 112 -3.71 -10.71 21.56
CA GLU A 112 -4.75 -9.84 22.13
C GLU A 112 -4.92 -8.55 21.31
N SER A 113 -5.98 -7.79 21.63
CA SER A 113 -6.37 -6.56 20.95
C SER A 113 -5.28 -5.49 20.99
N TRP A 114 -5.12 -4.71 19.92
CA TRP A 114 -4.22 -3.55 19.98
C TRP A 114 -4.78 -2.44 20.87
N GLY A 115 -3.97 -1.88 21.75
CA GLY A 115 -4.32 -0.67 22.48
C GLY A 115 -4.43 0.52 21.52
N VAL A 116 -3.34 0.81 20.83
CA VAL A 116 -3.29 1.91 19.84
C VAL A 116 -2.55 1.45 18.59
N ILE A 117 -3.15 1.70 17.43
CA ILE A 117 -2.51 1.56 16.13
C ILE A 117 -2.33 2.95 15.54
N ILE A 118 -1.13 3.28 15.10
CA ILE A 118 -0.85 4.46 14.30
C ILE A 118 -0.14 3.99 13.04
N ARG A 119 -0.82 4.06 11.90
CA ARG A 119 -0.32 3.58 10.61
C ARG A 119 -0.44 4.67 9.54
N GLY A 120 0.62 4.88 8.76
CA GLY A 120 0.60 5.81 7.62
C GLY A 120 0.23 7.26 7.96
N SER A 121 0.30 7.63 9.24
CA SER A 121 -0.25 8.89 9.75
C SER A 121 0.84 9.95 9.96
N GLU A 122 0.44 11.23 10.00
CA GLU A 122 1.36 12.36 10.16
C GLU A 122 0.78 13.48 11.03
N ASN A 123 1.64 14.28 11.67
CA ASN A 123 1.21 15.36 12.57
C ASN A 123 0.24 14.86 13.67
N VAL A 124 0.63 13.79 14.37
CA VAL A 124 -0.14 13.17 15.45
C VAL A 124 0.58 13.43 16.78
N PHE A 125 -0.08 14.12 17.70
CA PHE A 125 0.47 14.38 19.03
C PHE A 125 -0.44 13.86 20.13
N ILE A 126 0.06 12.91 20.92
CA ILE A 126 -0.64 12.33 22.06
C ILE A 126 0.04 12.81 23.36
N ALA A 127 -0.60 13.75 24.05
CA ALA A 127 -0.18 14.32 25.33
C ALA A 127 -0.69 13.47 26.50
N GLY A 128 -0.06 12.32 26.72
CA GLY A 128 -0.42 11.33 27.74
C GLY A 128 -1.20 10.16 27.15
N ALA A 129 -0.75 8.93 27.45
CA ALA A 129 -1.46 7.71 27.10
C ALA A 129 -1.30 6.66 28.21
N GLY A 130 -2.41 6.08 28.67
CA GLY A 130 -2.43 4.94 29.59
C GLY A 130 -3.02 3.71 28.90
N ILE A 131 -2.17 2.75 28.53
CA ILE A 131 -2.55 1.62 27.68
C ILE A 131 -2.31 0.32 28.44
N TYR A 132 -3.38 -0.41 28.80
CA TYR A 132 -3.30 -1.49 29.79
C TYR A 132 -3.75 -2.84 29.24
N SER A 133 -3.07 -3.91 29.64
CA SER A 133 -3.61 -5.29 29.63
C SER A 133 -3.49 -5.86 31.04
N TRP A 134 -4.62 -6.22 31.63
CA TRP A 134 -4.71 -6.64 33.04
C TRP A 134 -4.90 -8.14 33.22
N PHE A 135 -5.34 -8.83 32.17
CA PHE A 135 -5.83 -10.19 32.27
C PHE A 135 -5.27 -11.05 31.15
N SER A 136 -5.23 -12.35 31.40
CA SER A 136 -5.18 -13.38 30.38
C SER A 136 -6.24 -14.41 30.72
N THR A 137 -7.32 -14.50 29.92
CA THR A 137 -8.48 -15.37 30.21
C THR A 137 -9.02 -15.17 31.65
N TYR A 138 -9.29 -13.91 32.01
CA TYR A 138 -9.75 -13.48 33.35
C TYR A 138 -8.79 -13.72 34.53
N ALA A 139 -7.58 -14.25 34.31
CA ALA A 139 -6.55 -14.36 35.33
C ALA A 139 -5.58 -13.17 35.32
N GLN A 140 -5.08 -12.76 36.48
CA GLN A 140 -4.22 -11.57 36.65
C GLN A 140 -2.77 -11.89 37.04
N ASP A 141 -2.39 -13.16 37.10
CA ASP A 141 -1.03 -13.62 37.43
C ASP A 141 0.02 -13.17 36.41
N CYS A 142 -0.42 -12.79 35.20
CA CYS A 142 0.41 -12.27 34.13
C CYS A 142 0.94 -10.83 34.34
N ILE A 143 0.32 -10.03 35.22
CA ILE A 143 0.63 -8.58 35.37
C ILE A 143 2.08 -8.36 35.81
N ASP A 144 2.49 -9.03 36.90
CA ASP A 144 3.80 -8.80 37.52
C ASP A 144 4.97 -9.33 36.69
N THR A 145 4.66 -10.21 35.72
CA THR A 145 5.60 -10.75 34.75
C THR A 145 5.59 -10.01 33.41
N GLN A 146 4.68 -9.04 33.21
CA GLN A 146 4.47 -8.33 31.94
C GLN A 146 4.14 -9.30 30.78
N MET A 147 3.35 -10.34 31.04
CA MET A 147 3.06 -11.40 30.06
C MET A 147 1.56 -11.59 29.80
N CYS A 148 0.72 -10.60 30.10
CA CYS A 148 -0.71 -10.67 29.74
C CYS A 148 -0.87 -10.60 28.22
N GLN A 149 -0.13 -9.67 27.60
CA GLN A 149 -0.12 -9.44 26.16
C GLN A 149 1.31 -9.28 25.64
N ASN A 150 1.55 -9.54 24.36
CA ASN A 150 2.86 -9.36 23.74
C ASN A 150 3.17 -7.87 23.55
N VAL A 151 2.31 -7.11 22.87
CA VAL A 151 2.56 -5.72 22.53
C VAL A 151 1.28 -4.89 22.46
N LEU A 152 1.33 -3.64 22.93
CA LEU A 152 0.14 -2.79 23.07
C LEU A 152 -0.02 -1.71 22.01
N VAL A 153 1.10 -1.12 21.54
CA VAL A 153 1.08 -0.01 20.60
C VAL A 153 1.81 -0.37 19.31
N LEU A 154 1.16 -0.16 18.17
CA LEU A 154 1.74 -0.34 16.84
C LEU A 154 2.03 1.02 16.20
N PHE A 155 3.26 1.19 15.75
CA PHE A 155 3.67 2.26 14.84
C PHE A 155 4.18 1.66 13.54
N GLU A 156 3.54 1.97 12.43
CA GLU A 156 3.89 1.39 11.14
C GLU A 156 3.79 2.42 10.03
N GLU A 157 4.87 2.58 9.24
CA GLU A 157 4.87 3.41 8.04
C GLU A 157 4.45 4.88 8.26
N ASN A 158 4.60 5.39 9.49
CA ASN A 158 4.23 6.77 9.82
C ASN A 158 5.16 7.79 9.14
N LEU A 159 4.61 8.98 8.92
CA LEU A 159 5.31 10.12 8.32
C LEU A 159 5.81 11.07 9.42
N GLU A 160 5.91 12.37 9.15
CA GLU A 160 6.51 13.34 10.07
C GLU A 160 5.60 13.66 11.27
N ASN A 161 6.23 14.10 12.37
CA ASN A 161 5.57 14.68 13.55
C ASN A 161 4.56 13.77 14.26
N VAL A 162 4.88 12.48 14.40
CA VAL A 162 4.12 11.57 15.28
C VAL A 162 4.86 11.44 16.63
N ARG A 163 4.20 11.86 17.71
CA ARG A 163 4.77 11.87 19.06
C ARG A 163 3.75 11.44 20.10
N ILE A 164 4.21 10.65 21.07
CA ILE A 164 3.51 10.40 22.33
C ILE A 164 4.36 10.96 23.47
N GLN A 165 3.76 11.77 24.34
CA GLN A 165 4.33 12.15 25.62
C GLN A 165 3.68 11.36 26.73
N ASN A 166 4.47 10.96 27.73
CA ASN A 166 4.01 10.17 28.88
C ASN A 166 3.20 8.94 28.46
N LEU A 167 3.83 8.04 27.69
CA LEU A 167 3.28 6.73 27.38
C LEU A 167 3.49 5.81 28.59
N ILE A 168 2.39 5.35 29.18
CA ILE A 168 2.36 4.46 30.33
C ILE A 168 1.67 3.17 29.92
N THR A 169 2.32 2.02 30.19
CA THR A 169 1.73 0.71 29.88
C THR A 169 1.82 -0.28 31.03
N ILE A 170 0.89 -1.24 31.05
CA ILE A 170 0.81 -2.30 32.06
C ILE A 170 0.59 -3.65 31.38
N GLY A 171 1.26 -4.69 31.89
CA GLY A 171 0.95 -6.09 31.61
C GLY A 171 1.42 -6.64 30.27
N ALA A 172 2.10 -5.86 29.42
CA ALA A 172 2.60 -6.32 28.14
C ALA A 172 4.12 -6.48 28.07
N LYS A 173 4.61 -7.47 27.30
CA LYS A 173 6.04 -7.79 27.14
C LYS A 173 6.79 -6.63 26.46
N TYR A 174 6.15 -6.03 25.46
CA TYR A 174 6.62 -4.87 24.73
C TYR A 174 5.64 -3.70 24.92
N VAL A 175 6.17 -2.51 25.22
CA VAL A 175 5.40 -1.27 25.30
C VAL A 175 4.77 -0.96 23.94
N ALA A 176 5.59 -1.07 22.89
CA ALA A 176 5.23 -0.77 21.53
C ALA A 176 6.09 -1.56 20.54
N VAL A 177 5.65 -1.63 19.29
CA VAL A 177 6.43 -2.08 18.15
C VAL A 177 6.43 -0.97 17.10
N GLN A 178 7.61 -0.69 16.55
CA GLN A 178 7.77 0.26 15.46
C GLN A 178 8.44 -0.42 14.26
N ASP A 179 7.75 -0.48 13.13
CA ASP A 179 8.25 -1.08 11.87
C ASP A 179 8.94 -2.45 12.11
N GLY A 180 8.29 -3.32 12.89
CA GLY A 180 8.76 -4.66 13.24
C GLY A 180 9.81 -4.72 14.37
N LYS A 181 10.15 -3.60 15.02
CA LYS A 181 11.09 -3.56 16.15
C LYS A 181 10.36 -3.27 17.46
N GLY A 182 10.34 -4.26 18.36
CA GLY A 182 9.72 -4.15 19.67
C GLY A 182 10.54 -3.31 20.67
N ILE A 183 9.83 -2.56 21.52
CA ILE A 183 10.37 -1.79 22.64
C ILE A 183 10.00 -2.53 23.93
N MET A 184 10.98 -3.12 24.59
CA MET A 184 10.75 -3.97 25.76
C MET A 184 10.17 -3.19 26.94
N ALA A 185 9.15 -3.76 27.59
CA ALA A 185 8.59 -3.20 28.82
C ALA A 185 9.60 -3.23 29.98
N ALA A 186 10.39 -4.31 30.09
CA ALA A 186 11.39 -4.48 31.14
C ALA A 186 12.43 -3.34 31.17
N ASP A 187 12.78 -2.77 30.02
CA ASP A 187 13.73 -1.66 29.89
C ASP A 187 13.13 -0.30 30.28
N ASN A 188 11.80 -0.23 30.43
CA ASN A 188 11.05 1.01 30.64
C ASN A 188 10.19 0.97 31.92
N LEU A 189 10.41 0.01 32.83
CA LEU A 189 9.70 -0.06 34.10
C LEU A 189 9.99 1.17 34.97
N ASN A 190 8.95 1.79 35.49
CA ASN A 190 9.07 2.97 36.36
C ASN A 190 8.99 2.60 37.85
N VAL A 191 8.36 1.48 38.19
CA VAL A 191 8.23 0.98 39.57
C VAL A 191 8.50 -0.52 39.65
N ASP A 192 8.93 -0.99 40.81
CA ASP A 192 9.16 -2.39 41.14
C ASP A 192 8.05 -3.03 42.01
N SER A 193 7.06 -2.24 42.42
CA SER A 193 5.88 -2.68 43.18
C SER A 193 4.70 -3.02 42.27
N HIS A 194 3.85 -3.95 42.71
CA HIS A 194 2.60 -4.27 42.03
C HIS A 194 1.62 -3.08 41.96
N PRO A 195 0.97 -2.82 40.80
CA PRO A 195 1.30 -3.40 39.50
C PRO A 195 2.57 -2.75 38.93
N LYS A 196 3.45 -3.55 38.34
CA LYS A 196 4.60 -3.01 37.60
C LYS A 196 4.12 -2.32 36.33
N TRP A 197 4.48 -1.05 36.15
CA TRP A 197 4.11 -0.24 35.00
C TRP A 197 5.31 0.44 34.37
N THR A 198 5.22 0.69 33.06
CA THR A 198 6.27 1.33 32.28
C THR A 198 6.02 2.83 32.10
N GLN A 199 7.08 3.59 31.87
CA GLN A 199 6.97 5.00 31.50
C GLN A 199 7.97 5.38 30.41
N ILE A 200 7.46 5.92 29.30
CA ILE A 200 8.25 6.63 28.30
C ILE A 200 7.80 8.09 28.27
N SER A 201 8.64 8.99 28.80
CA SER A 201 8.29 10.42 28.96
C SER A 201 8.08 11.14 27.62
N VAL A 202 8.91 10.84 26.63
CA VAL A 202 8.76 11.32 25.25
C VAL A 202 9.12 10.19 24.31
N PHE A 203 8.15 9.76 23.52
CA PHE A 203 8.35 8.85 22.40
C PHE A 203 8.07 9.62 21.12
N ASP A 204 9.14 10.02 20.44
CA ASP A 204 9.05 10.43 19.06
C ASP A 204 9.06 9.16 18.22
N VAL A 205 8.04 9.01 17.36
CA VAL A 205 8.06 8.01 16.28
C VAL A 205 9.06 8.52 15.26
N SER A 206 10.32 8.38 15.64
CA SER A 206 11.45 8.69 14.82
C SER A 206 11.69 7.50 13.92
N ARG A 207 11.93 7.69 12.63
CA ARG A 207 12.45 6.59 11.78
C ARG A 207 13.80 6.04 12.29
N SER A 208 14.38 6.62 13.35
CA SER A 208 15.68 6.27 13.91
C SER A 208 15.70 5.04 14.82
N ALA A 209 15.63 3.88 14.19
CA ALA A 209 16.67 2.89 14.46
C ALA A 209 18.00 3.39 13.86
N PRO A 210 19.17 3.05 14.43
CA PRO A 210 20.46 3.40 13.84
C PRO A 210 20.51 2.98 12.36
N GLY A 211 20.63 3.96 11.44
CA GLY A 211 20.68 3.74 9.99
C GLY A 211 19.52 4.31 9.15
N PHE A 212 18.47 4.87 9.77
CA PHE A 212 17.29 5.35 9.04
C PHE A 212 16.87 6.75 9.57
N GLU A 213 17.16 7.80 8.79
CA GLU A 213 16.79 9.18 9.13
C GLU A 213 15.30 9.44 8.78
N ASP A 214 14.68 10.43 9.44
CA ASP A 214 13.32 10.91 9.12
C ASP A 214 13.27 11.61 7.74
N LEU A 215 13.23 10.83 6.66
CA LEU A 215 13.35 11.34 5.29
C LEU A 215 12.01 11.51 4.56
N THR A 216 11.59 12.74 4.25
CA THR A 216 10.51 12.95 3.29
C THR A 216 11.01 12.77 1.85
N TRP A 217 10.31 11.94 1.07
CA TRP A 217 10.69 11.60 -0.31
C TRP A 217 10.10 12.64 -1.26
N ILE A 218 10.96 13.39 -1.94
CA ILE A 218 10.54 14.45 -2.86
C ILE A 218 10.17 13.84 -4.20
N ASP A 219 9.05 14.29 -4.77
CA ASP A 219 8.53 13.78 -6.04
C ASP A 219 9.55 13.99 -7.19
N PRO A 220 9.83 12.97 -8.03
CA PRO A 220 10.68 13.08 -9.22
C PRO A 220 10.38 14.26 -10.13
N LYS A 221 9.13 14.74 -10.18
CA LYS A 221 8.73 15.91 -10.98
C LYS A 221 9.46 17.20 -10.59
N ILE A 222 10.15 17.24 -9.45
CA ILE A 222 11.00 18.39 -9.07
C ILE A 222 12.04 18.71 -10.14
N TRP A 223 12.50 17.72 -10.90
CA TRP A 223 13.47 17.90 -11.98
C TRP A 223 12.89 18.55 -13.24
N ASP A 224 11.58 18.47 -13.43
CA ASP A 224 10.85 19.05 -14.58
C ASP A 224 10.36 20.47 -14.31
N MET A 225 10.48 20.96 -13.07
CA MET A 225 10.05 22.29 -12.69
C MET A 225 10.93 23.39 -13.29
N ASP A 226 10.30 24.49 -13.74
CA ASP A 226 11.01 25.72 -14.09
C ASP A 226 11.85 26.27 -12.93
N THR A 227 11.38 26.12 -11.71
CA THR A 227 12.14 26.43 -10.49
C THR A 227 12.05 25.23 -9.55
N PRO A 228 13.04 24.31 -9.58
CA PRO A 228 13.05 23.14 -8.72
C PRO A 228 12.97 23.55 -7.25
N SER A 229 11.82 23.34 -6.63
CA SER A 229 11.59 23.76 -5.25
C SER A 229 10.62 22.87 -4.53
N PHE A 230 10.80 22.78 -3.21
CA PHE A 230 9.88 22.06 -2.33
C PHE A 230 9.67 22.86 -1.05
N THR A 231 8.47 22.75 -0.48
CA THR A 231 8.17 23.29 0.86
C THR A 231 8.65 22.34 1.93
N CYS A 232 8.99 22.83 3.13
CA CYS A 232 9.22 21.98 4.31
C CYS A 232 9.11 22.76 5.62
N SER A 233 8.76 22.06 6.70
CA SER A 233 8.77 22.60 8.06
C SER A 233 10.17 22.39 8.68
N SER A 234 10.94 23.45 8.87
CA SER A 234 12.31 23.36 9.37
C SER A 234 12.36 22.96 10.86
N PRO A 235 13.23 22.01 11.28
CA PRO A 235 14.14 21.22 10.45
C PRO A 235 13.44 20.02 9.81
N CYS A 236 13.69 19.79 8.53
CA CYS A 236 13.24 18.56 7.84
C CYS A 236 14.43 17.86 7.21
N SER A 237 14.36 16.53 7.09
CA SER A 237 15.32 15.78 6.28
C SER A 237 14.59 15.23 5.06
N VAL A 238 15.17 15.41 3.89
CA VAL A 238 14.55 15.03 2.62
C VAL A 238 15.43 14.09 1.82
N LYS A 239 14.77 13.19 1.09
CA LYS A 239 15.38 12.35 0.07
C LYS A 239 15.03 12.94 -1.30
N ILE A 240 16.06 13.39 -2.01
CA ILE A 240 15.91 13.93 -3.36
C ILE A 240 15.92 12.77 -4.38
N PRO A 241 15.00 12.77 -5.36
CA PRO A 241 14.91 11.74 -6.39
C PRO A 241 16.19 11.69 -7.24
N PRO A 242 16.58 10.50 -7.73
CA PRO A 242 17.79 10.35 -8.53
C PRO A 242 17.74 11.21 -9.79
N TRP A 243 18.91 11.63 -10.27
CA TRP A 243 19.00 12.29 -11.56
C TRP A 243 19.20 11.25 -12.67
N THR A 244 18.30 11.25 -13.63
CA THR A 244 18.27 10.32 -14.78
C THR A 244 18.90 10.90 -16.05
N GLY A 245 19.19 12.20 -16.06
CA GLY A 245 19.70 12.90 -17.25
C GLY A 245 21.18 12.66 -17.57
N ALA A 246 21.89 11.86 -16.78
CA ALA A 246 23.31 11.58 -16.98
C ALA A 246 23.61 10.09 -16.79
N THR A 247 24.39 9.52 -17.71
CA THR A 247 24.75 8.09 -17.70
C THR A 247 26.25 7.91 -17.50
N ARG A 248 26.63 6.89 -16.72
CA ARG A 248 28.02 6.49 -16.52
C ARG A 248 28.20 4.99 -16.67
N VAL A 249 29.23 4.59 -17.40
CA VAL A 249 29.64 3.19 -17.51
C VAL A 249 30.77 2.91 -16.52
N VAL A 250 30.67 1.81 -15.77
CA VAL A 250 31.71 1.32 -14.87
C VAL A 250 32.05 -0.12 -15.18
N ASN A 251 33.34 -0.41 -15.34
CA ASN A 251 33.79 -1.77 -15.62
C ASN A 251 33.58 -2.66 -14.40
N TYR A 252 32.84 -3.75 -14.56
CA TYR A 252 32.61 -4.71 -13.50
C TYR A 252 33.88 -5.56 -13.25
N PRO A 253 34.45 -5.58 -12.03
CA PRO A 253 35.67 -6.31 -11.75
C PRO A 253 35.49 -7.82 -11.91
N LEU A 254 36.59 -8.50 -12.24
CA LEU A 254 36.64 -9.95 -12.25
C LEU A 254 36.42 -10.50 -10.84
N ILE A 255 35.58 -11.52 -10.70
CA ILE A 255 35.38 -12.21 -9.43
C ILE A 255 36.05 -13.58 -9.50
N THR A 256 36.97 -13.87 -8.59
CA THR A 256 37.56 -15.21 -8.45
C THR A 256 36.83 -15.96 -7.35
N VAL A 257 36.22 -17.09 -7.69
CA VAL A 257 35.57 -18.01 -6.74
C VAL A 257 36.38 -19.29 -6.63
N SER A 258 36.57 -19.80 -5.41
CA SER A 258 37.28 -21.06 -5.16
C SER A 258 36.57 -21.93 -4.14
N SER A 259 36.60 -23.24 -4.37
CA SER A 259 36.06 -24.27 -3.47
C SER A 259 36.95 -25.51 -3.53
N GLY A 260 37.74 -25.76 -2.48
CA GLY A 260 38.75 -26.80 -2.47
C GLY A 260 39.84 -26.56 -3.53
N THR A 261 39.99 -27.49 -4.48
CA THR A 261 40.92 -27.38 -5.63
C THR A 261 40.31 -26.69 -6.85
N TRP A 262 39.00 -26.42 -6.84
CA TRP A 262 38.32 -25.73 -7.94
C TRP A 262 38.49 -24.22 -7.79
N THR A 263 38.85 -23.55 -8.88
CA THR A 263 38.87 -22.09 -8.98
C THR A 263 38.28 -21.70 -10.33
N SER A 264 37.39 -20.70 -10.33
CA SER A 264 36.81 -20.15 -11.55
C SER A 264 36.75 -18.62 -11.46
N THR A 265 36.78 -17.98 -12.61
CA THR A 265 36.73 -16.52 -12.73
C THR A 265 35.43 -16.13 -13.42
N ILE A 266 34.61 -15.34 -12.74
CA ILE A 266 33.35 -14.81 -13.27
C ILE A 266 33.64 -13.44 -13.89
N THR A 267 33.28 -13.31 -15.17
CA THR A 267 33.32 -12.04 -15.92
C THR A 267 31.91 -11.53 -16.12
N LYS A 268 31.73 -10.20 -16.07
CA LYS A 268 30.46 -9.53 -16.38
C LYS A 268 30.71 -8.31 -17.26
N PRO A 269 29.73 -7.92 -18.09
CA PRO A 269 29.85 -6.70 -18.87
C PRO A 269 29.99 -5.46 -17.97
N PRO A 270 30.47 -4.33 -18.52
CA PRO A 270 30.43 -3.05 -17.80
C PRO A 270 28.99 -2.70 -17.39
N LEU A 271 28.82 -2.18 -16.17
CA LEU A 271 27.53 -1.69 -15.69
C LEU A 271 27.26 -0.28 -16.21
N THR A 272 26.08 -0.08 -16.78
CA THR A 272 25.60 1.23 -17.20
C THR A 272 24.67 1.80 -16.13
N LEU A 273 25.17 2.80 -15.40
CA LEU A 273 24.42 3.51 -14.37
C LEU A 273 23.67 4.67 -15.03
N THR A 274 22.35 4.54 -15.14
CA THR A 274 21.43 5.55 -15.70
C THR A 274 20.86 6.50 -14.65
N GLU A 275 21.00 6.14 -13.37
CA GLU A 275 20.47 6.91 -12.24
C GLU A 275 21.58 7.28 -11.27
N ILE A 276 21.58 8.54 -10.85
CA ILE A 276 22.51 9.04 -9.82
C ILE A 276 21.70 9.38 -8.57
N GLY A 277 21.75 8.50 -7.59
CA GLY A 277 21.14 8.69 -6.28
C GLY A 277 21.90 9.71 -5.42
N PHE A 278 21.20 10.33 -4.48
CA PHE A 278 21.72 11.39 -3.62
C PHE A 278 21.74 11.00 -2.14
N LYS A 279 22.67 11.61 -1.40
CA LYS A 279 22.66 11.56 0.05
C LYS A 279 21.43 12.32 0.57
N PRO A 280 20.84 11.86 1.69
CA PRO A 280 19.86 12.64 2.41
C PRO A 280 20.32 14.07 2.70
N VAL A 281 19.37 15.01 2.71
CA VAL A 281 19.64 16.41 2.96
C VAL A 281 18.78 16.90 4.11
N THR A 282 19.41 17.36 5.19
CA THR A 282 18.71 18.03 6.30
C THR A 282 18.68 19.54 6.06
N ILE A 283 17.48 20.09 5.92
CA ILE A 283 17.21 21.53 5.77
C ILE A 283 17.01 22.17 7.15
N THR A 284 17.62 23.33 7.37
CA THR A 284 17.42 24.16 8.57
C THR A 284 17.25 25.62 8.20
N ALA A 285 16.38 26.34 8.92
CA ALA A 285 16.12 27.77 8.69
C ALA A 285 17.39 28.64 8.80
N ASP A 286 18.30 28.32 9.73
CA ASP A 286 19.45 29.19 10.04
C ASP A 286 20.78 28.74 9.42
N GLY A 287 20.85 27.56 8.80
CA GLY A 287 22.06 27.00 8.17
C GLY A 287 23.25 26.82 9.13
N ALA A 288 23.58 25.59 9.52
CA ALA A 288 24.72 25.36 10.42
C ALA A 288 26.07 25.32 9.67
N LYS A 289 26.98 26.28 9.95
CA LYS A 289 28.39 26.22 9.50
C LYS A 289 29.23 25.36 10.48
N GLY A 290 29.65 24.17 10.06
CA GLY A 290 30.51 23.29 10.87
C GLY A 290 30.57 21.84 10.40
N LYS A 291 31.10 20.94 11.24
CA LYS A 291 31.33 19.51 10.94
C LYS A 291 30.05 18.69 10.67
N GLY A 292 28.86 19.23 10.97
CA GLY A 292 27.57 18.67 10.58
C GLY A 292 26.83 19.59 9.62
N LYS A 293 27.37 19.78 8.41
CA LYS A 293 26.82 20.68 7.38
C LYS A 293 25.33 20.40 7.16
N ARG A 294 24.46 21.26 7.68
CA ARG A 294 23.02 21.28 7.38
C ARG A 294 22.79 22.29 6.28
N GLN A 295 21.91 21.95 5.34
CA GLN A 295 21.58 22.78 4.20
C GLN A 295 20.65 23.91 4.65
N GLY A 296 20.97 25.17 4.30
CA GLY A 296 20.06 26.29 4.53
C GLY A 296 19.00 26.38 3.43
N LEU A 297 18.21 27.46 3.45
CA LEU A 297 17.16 27.71 2.45
C LEU A 297 17.71 28.24 1.11
N GLU A 298 19.03 28.43 0.99
CA GLU A 298 19.69 28.79 -0.26
C GLU A 298 19.60 27.66 -1.31
N PRO A 299 19.54 28.00 -2.61
CA PRO A 299 19.56 26.98 -3.66
C PRO A 299 20.83 26.12 -3.62
N PHE A 300 20.67 24.81 -3.75
CA PHE A 300 21.77 23.85 -3.67
C PHE A 300 21.64 22.74 -4.71
N PHE A 301 22.77 22.09 -5.03
CA PHE A 301 22.79 20.84 -5.78
C PHE A 301 22.99 19.67 -4.79
N PRO A 302 22.16 18.61 -4.87
CA PRO A 302 22.31 17.48 -3.97
C PRO A 302 23.63 16.76 -4.21
N ILE A 303 24.18 16.16 -3.14
CA ILE A 303 25.48 15.48 -3.20
C ILE A 303 25.24 14.01 -3.58
N PRO A 304 25.88 13.49 -4.65
CA PRO A 304 25.75 12.10 -5.03
C PRO A 304 26.11 11.13 -3.88
N ALA A 305 25.30 10.09 -3.72
CA ALA A 305 25.50 9.04 -2.72
C ALA A 305 26.52 8.01 -3.22
N THR A 306 27.38 7.54 -2.31
CA THR A 306 28.29 6.43 -2.57
C THR A 306 27.54 5.11 -2.44
N THR A 307 27.69 4.23 -3.42
CA THR A 307 27.22 2.85 -3.31
C THR A 307 28.21 2.05 -2.44
N PRO A 308 27.75 1.35 -1.39
CA PRO A 308 28.64 0.71 -0.42
C PRO A 308 29.27 -0.59 -0.92
N ALA A 309 28.67 -1.26 -1.92
CA ALA A 309 29.15 -2.54 -2.44
C ALA A 309 28.85 -2.70 -3.95
N TRP A 310 29.45 -3.70 -4.57
CA TRP A 310 29.08 -4.14 -5.92
C TRP A 310 27.83 -5.05 -5.87
N PRO A 311 26.94 -5.00 -6.87
CA PRO A 311 25.83 -5.94 -6.95
C PRO A 311 26.34 -7.38 -7.06
N ARG A 312 25.65 -8.34 -6.43
CA ARG A 312 26.09 -9.76 -6.39
C ARG A 312 25.75 -10.47 -7.70
N VAL A 313 26.60 -11.41 -8.09
CA VAL A 313 26.40 -12.28 -9.25
C VAL A 313 26.07 -13.69 -8.76
N LYS A 314 25.00 -14.26 -9.31
CA LYS A 314 24.61 -15.66 -9.15
C LYS A 314 25.52 -16.55 -10.00
N TYR A 315 26.01 -17.66 -9.43
CA TYR A 315 26.82 -18.67 -10.12
C TYR A 315 26.57 -20.06 -9.53
N ASN A 316 26.82 -21.11 -10.32
CA ASN A 316 26.72 -22.50 -9.85
C ASN A 316 28.11 -23.01 -9.47
N GLY A 317 28.23 -23.51 -8.23
CA GLY A 317 29.46 -24.09 -7.72
C GLY A 317 29.77 -25.48 -8.30
N PRO A 318 30.94 -26.06 -7.99
CA PRO A 318 31.29 -27.43 -8.38
C PRO A 318 30.38 -28.49 -7.73
N ASP A 319 29.59 -28.12 -6.71
CA ASP A 319 28.56 -28.92 -6.06
C ASP A 319 27.20 -28.86 -6.78
N GLY A 320 27.10 -28.11 -7.88
CA GLY A 320 25.87 -27.91 -8.65
C GLY A 320 24.84 -27.02 -7.95
N LYS A 321 25.18 -26.44 -6.79
CA LYS A 321 24.27 -25.56 -6.04
C LYS A 321 24.48 -24.11 -6.44
N GLU A 322 23.39 -23.36 -6.38
CA GLU A 322 23.41 -21.93 -6.63
C GLU A 322 24.12 -21.20 -5.48
N SER A 323 25.01 -20.28 -5.84
CA SER A 323 25.81 -19.47 -4.91
C SER A 323 25.95 -18.05 -5.46
N TYR A 324 26.41 -17.13 -4.61
CA TYR A 324 26.53 -15.71 -4.96
C TYR A 324 27.92 -15.20 -4.63
N ALA A 325 28.48 -14.40 -5.53
CA ALA A 325 29.78 -13.76 -5.35
C ALA A 325 29.73 -12.28 -5.75
N SER A 326 30.60 -11.46 -5.16
CA SER A 326 30.74 -10.04 -5.50
C SER A 326 32.22 -9.65 -5.51
N PRO A 327 32.61 -8.62 -6.28
CA PRO A 327 33.95 -8.04 -6.20
C PRO A 327 34.31 -7.59 -4.78
N SER A 328 35.57 -7.77 -4.40
CA SER A 328 36.10 -7.36 -3.09
C SER A 328 36.55 -5.88 -3.03
N GLY A 329 36.65 -5.22 -4.19
CA GLY A 329 37.03 -3.80 -4.27
C GLY A 329 35.87 -2.84 -3.99
N PRO A 330 36.15 -1.57 -3.64
CA PRO A 330 35.11 -0.57 -3.44
C PRO A 330 34.36 -0.28 -4.75
N PHE A 331 33.06 0.05 -4.64
CA PHE A 331 32.30 0.54 -5.79
C PHE A 331 32.86 1.90 -6.24
N PRO A 332 32.88 2.23 -7.55
CA PRO A 332 33.45 3.47 -8.03
C PRO A 332 32.75 4.69 -7.43
N THR A 333 33.54 5.62 -6.87
CA THR A 333 33.01 6.84 -6.28
C THR A 333 32.23 7.65 -7.33
N PRO A 334 31.02 8.14 -7.03
CA PRO A 334 30.29 9.06 -7.90
C PRO A 334 31.02 10.40 -8.05
N PRO A 335 30.64 11.26 -9.01
CA PRO A 335 31.15 12.63 -9.07
C PRO A 335 30.88 13.38 -7.76
N LEU A 336 31.78 14.31 -7.40
CA LEU A 336 31.66 15.09 -6.16
C LEU A 336 30.51 16.10 -6.20
N SER A 337 30.12 16.54 -7.38
CA SER A 337 29.02 17.48 -7.62
C SER A 337 28.39 17.23 -8.99
N ILE A 338 27.16 17.71 -9.15
CA ILE A 338 26.38 17.65 -10.39
C ILE A 338 25.88 19.05 -10.81
N GLY A 339 26.54 20.09 -10.32
CA GLY A 339 26.20 21.46 -10.69
C GLY A 339 26.77 21.87 -12.05
N PRO A 340 26.48 23.10 -12.52
CA PRO A 340 27.03 23.65 -13.76
C PRO A 340 28.56 23.71 -13.78
N ASP A 341 29.19 23.82 -12.60
CA ASP A 341 30.65 23.83 -12.44
C ASP A 341 31.27 22.41 -12.37
N ALA A 342 30.45 21.37 -12.39
CA ALA A 342 30.92 19.99 -12.38
C ALA A 342 31.48 19.59 -13.75
N LYS A 343 32.47 18.69 -13.76
CA LYS A 343 32.96 18.09 -15.02
C LYS A 343 31.78 17.44 -15.76
N PRO A 344 31.62 17.67 -17.07
CA PRO A 344 30.52 17.07 -17.84
C PRO A 344 30.46 15.55 -17.68
N PRO A 345 29.25 14.95 -17.63
CA PRO A 345 29.11 13.52 -17.54
C PRO A 345 29.61 12.86 -18.83
N THR A 346 29.91 11.56 -18.76
CA THR A 346 30.36 10.79 -19.93
C THR A 346 29.28 10.73 -21.02
N SER A 347 28.01 10.74 -20.62
CA SER A 347 26.84 10.85 -21.50
C SER A 347 25.73 11.61 -20.76
N GLY A 348 24.94 12.39 -21.49
CA GLY A 348 23.84 13.19 -20.95
C GLY A 348 24.26 14.58 -20.43
N ASN A 349 23.50 15.12 -19.49
CA ASN A 349 23.65 16.48 -18.96
C ASN A 349 23.42 16.53 -17.45
N TRP A 350 24.03 17.52 -16.79
CA TRP A 350 23.73 17.85 -15.40
C TRP A 350 22.49 18.75 -15.28
N PRO A 351 21.79 18.76 -14.12
CA PRO A 351 20.70 19.70 -13.90
C PRO A 351 21.17 21.13 -14.07
N LYS A 352 20.42 21.92 -14.85
CA LYS A 352 20.77 23.33 -15.12
C LYS A 352 20.49 24.26 -13.93
N LYS A 353 19.58 23.86 -13.04
CA LYS A 353 19.07 24.68 -11.93
C LYS A 353 19.24 23.92 -10.61
N ALA A 354 19.58 24.67 -9.57
CA ALA A 354 19.68 24.17 -8.21
C ALA A 354 18.28 23.98 -7.58
N ILE A 355 18.17 23.06 -6.64
CA ILE A 355 16.95 22.85 -5.85
C ILE A 355 16.89 23.91 -4.75
N ARG A 356 15.68 24.42 -4.49
CA ARG A 356 15.42 25.40 -3.43
C ARG A 356 14.41 24.88 -2.42
N ALA A 357 14.78 24.87 -1.14
CA ALA A 357 13.84 24.62 -0.05
C ALA A 357 13.12 25.93 0.34
N VAL A 358 11.82 25.84 0.61
CA VAL A 358 10.98 26.96 1.07
C VAL A 358 10.30 26.55 2.37
N LEU A 359 10.16 27.47 3.32
CA LEU A 359 9.42 27.17 4.55
C LEU A 359 7.93 27.01 4.25
N GLY A 360 7.34 25.92 4.70
CA GLY A 360 5.92 25.62 4.56
C GLY A 360 5.44 24.68 5.66
N SER A 361 4.12 24.55 5.81
CA SER A 361 3.50 23.65 6.80
C SER A 361 3.71 22.18 6.47
N ASP A 362 3.65 21.85 5.19
CA ASP A 362 3.74 20.48 4.67
C ASP A 362 4.88 20.38 3.65
N THR A 363 5.53 19.22 3.59
CA THR A 363 6.62 18.98 2.62
C THR A 363 6.05 18.52 1.28
N SER A 364 6.17 19.36 0.24
CA SER A 364 5.57 19.12 -1.08
C SER A 364 6.41 19.74 -2.21
N PRO A 365 6.50 19.09 -3.40
CA PRO A 365 5.85 17.82 -3.72
C PRO A 365 6.58 16.63 -3.12
N SER A 366 5.81 15.66 -2.63
CA SER A 366 6.32 14.44 -2.02
C SER A 366 5.64 13.21 -2.62
N VAL A 367 6.35 12.08 -2.53
CA VAL A 367 5.85 10.74 -2.88
C VAL A 367 5.94 9.84 -1.65
N GLY A 368 5.28 8.70 -1.72
CA GLY A 368 5.43 7.66 -0.69
C GLY A 368 6.89 7.25 -0.51
N ARG A 369 7.19 6.65 0.65
CA ARG A 369 8.50 6.04 0.90
C ARG A 369 8.82 5.06 -0.24
N CYS A 370 10.05 5.11 -0.75
CA CYS A 370 10.46 4.28 -1.88
C CYS A 370 9.71 4.57 -3.20
N GLY A 371 9.12 5.77 -3.35
CA GLY A 371 8.49 6.21 -4.61
C GLY A 371 9.45 6.35 -5.80
N PHE A 372 10.75 6.16 -5.58
CA PHE A 372 11.77 5.97 -6.61
C PHE A 372 12.84 4.98 -6.11
N PRO A 373 13.58 4.33 -7.03
CA PRO A 373 14.62 3.37 -6.64
C PRO A 373 15.67 4.00 -5.72
N ASP A 374 15.90 3.35 -4.58
CA ASP A 374 17.00 3.69 -3.67
C ASP A 374 17.50 2.44 -2.96
N ILE A 375 18.78 2.44 -2.64
CA ILE A 375 19.44 1.30 -2.02
C ILE A 375 18.91 0.98 -0.61
N SER A 376 18.32 1.96 0.07
CA SER A 376 17.67 1.77 1.38
C SER A 376 16.29 1.11 1.28
N CYS A 377 15.73 1.00 0.07
CA CYS A 377 14.40 0.43 -0.19
C CYS A 377 14.44 -1.02 -0.68
N ASN A 378 15.59 -1.49 -1.16
CA ASN A 378 15.72 -2.85 -1.68
C ASN A 378 16.14 -3.83 -0.58
N PRO A 379 15.56 -5.04 -0.51
CA PRO A 379 16.01 -6.08 0.38
C PRO A 379 17.48 -6.41 0.07
N GLN A 380 18.33 -6.19 1.07
CA GLN A 380 19.75 -6.45 0.95
C GLN A 380 20.00 -7.95 1.00
N PRO A 381 20.88 -8.50 0.14
CA PRO A 381 21.72 -7.82 -0.86
C PRO A 381 21.15 -7.82 -2.30
N TRP A 382 21.34 -6.72 -3.05
CA TRP A 382 20.89 -6.56 -4.44
C TRP A 382 21.78 -7.29 -5.49
N THR A 383 21.23 -7.64 -6.66
CA THR A 383 21.87 -8.50 -7.67
C THR A 383 22.31 -7.75 -8.93
N TYR A 384 23.20 -8.36 -9.73
CA TYR A 384 23.81 -7.74 -10.92
C TYR A 384 22.80 -7.36 -12.01
N ARG A 385 21.70 -8.10 -12.16
CA ARG A 385 20.64 -7.81 -13.12
C ARG A 385 19.82 -6.57 -12.75
N ASP A 386 19.93 -6.07 -11.52
CA ASP A 386 19.14 -4.92 -11.04
C ASP A 386 19.78 -3.55 -11.39
N VAL A 387 21.02 -3.51 -11.93
CA VAL A 387 21.85 -2.28 -11.94
C VAL A 387 22.25 -1.80 -13.35
N GLY A 388 22.06 -2.61 -14.39
CA GLY A 388 22.12 -2.18 -15.78
C GLY A 388 20.70 -2.19 -16.32
N GLY A 389 20.23 -1.07 -16.89
CA GLY A 389 18.85 -0.91 -17.34
C GLY A 389 18.27 -2.16 -17.99
N ARG A 390 16.97 -2.41 -17.73
CA ARG A 390 16.15 -3.48 -18.31
C ARG A 390 16.60 -3.75 -19.76
N ASP A 391 17.41 -4.78 -19.94
CA ASP A 391 17.52 -5.45 -21.22
C ASP A 391 16.17 -6.14 -21.43
N THR A 392 15.58 -5.83 -22.57
CA THR A 392 14.24 -6.21 -23.02
C THR A 392 14.20 -7.64 -23.54
N ASP A 393 14.90 -8.57 -22.90
CA ASP A 393 14.90 -9.99 -23.25
C ASP A 393 15.21 -10.80 -21.99
N ASP A 394 14.18 -11.13 -21.23
CA ASP A 394 14.12 -12.31 -20.35
C ASP A 394 12.67 -12.42 -19.85
N ASP A 395 11.86 -12.88 -20.79
CA ASP A 395 10.62 -13.58 -20.58
C ASP A 395 10.98 -14.88 -19.84
N ASP A 396 10.90 -14.86 -18.51
CA ASP A 396 10.81 -16.08 -17.71
C ASP A 396 10.12 -15.75 -16.37
N TRP A 397 8.85 -15.41 -16.48
CA TRP A 397 7.87 -15.81 -15.48
C TRP A 397 6.84 -16.67 -16.21
N ASP A 398 7.18 -17.94 -16.29
CA ASP A 398 6.31 -19.05 -16.65
C ASP A 398 5.22 -19.19 -15.58
N GLY A 399 4.23 -18.30 -15.66
CA GLY A 399 2.91 -18.45 -15.01
C GLY A 399 2.06 -19.56 -15.63
N ASN A 400 2.68 -20.67 -16.05
CA ASN A 400 1.97 -21.85 -16.52
C ASN A 400 1.66 -22.76 -15.33
N ASP A 401 0.53 -22.47 -14.69
CA ASP A 401 -0.38 -23.49 -14.16
C ASP A 401 -1.80 -22.89 -14.10
N VAL A 402 -2.32 -22.52 -15.27
CA VAL A 402 -3.77 -22.56 -15.55
C VAL A 402 -3.92 -23.33 -16.86
N PRO A 403 -4.76 -24.39 -16.92
CA PRO A 403 -4.84 -25.24 -18.10
C PRO A 403 -5.32 -24.45 -19.32
N ASP A 404 -4.65 -24.67 -20.46
CA ASP A 404 -5.20 -24.40 -21.78
C ASP A 404 -6.60 -25.02 -21.89
N GLU A 405 -7.63 -24.18 -22.04
CA GLU A 405 -8.82 -24.39 -22.88
C GLU A 405 -9.79 -23.21 -22.68
N GLU A 406 -9.64 -22.16 -23.50
CA GLU A 406 -10.78 -21.49 -24.16
C GLU A 406 -10.27 -20.55 -25.26
N ILE A 407 -10.79 -20.77 -26.46
CA ILE A 407 -10.32 -20.22 -27.73
C ILE A 407 -10.92 -18.82 -27.90
N ILE A 408 -10.10 -17.77 -27.86
CA ILE A 408 -10.51 -16.39 -28.22
C ILE A 408 -10.89 -16.38 -29.70
N THR A 409 -12.16 -16.09 -30.03
CA THR A 409 -12.62 -16.00 -31.43
C THR A 409 -12.69 -14.55 -31.91
N CYS A 410 -11.79 -14.17 -32.82
CA CYS A 410 -11.93 -12.94 -33.60
C CYS A 410 -13.06 -13.11 -34.62
N PRO A 411 -13.99 -12.15 -34.79
CA PRO A 411 -14.93 -12.21 -35.89
C PRO A 411 -14.18 -12.05 -37.22
N PRO A 412 -14.49 -12.87 -38.24
CA PRO A 412 -13.88 -12.72 -39.55
C PRO A 412 -14.26 -11.36 -40.15
N GLU A 413 -13.31 -10.73 -40.83
CA GLU A 413 -13.49 -9.45 -41.52
C GLU A 413 -14.77 -9.47 -42.39
N PRO A 414 -15.55 -8.38 -42.40
CA PRO A 414 -16.76 -8.33 -43.21
C PRO A 414 -16.39 -8.23 -44.69
N SER A 415 -16.40 -9.39 -45.36
CA SER A 415 -16.59 -9.44 -46.80
C SER A 415 -18.06 -9.18 -47.11
N SER A 416 -18.28 -8.19 -47.97
CA SER A 416 -19.58 -7.83 -48.52
C SER A 416 -20.31 -9.04 -49.11
N SER A 417 -21.55 -9.30 -48.67
CA SER A 417 -22.65 -9.60 -49.60
C SER A 417 -24.00 -9.69 -48.89
N SER A 418 -24.96 -8.98 -49.46
CA SER A 418 -26.39 -9.05 -49.22
C SER A 418 -26.95 -10.45 -49.49
N SER A 419 -27.84 -10.96 -48.63
CA SER A 419 -29.13 -11.51 -49.09
C SER A 419 -30.10 -11.76 -47.93
N SER A 420 -31.36 -11.52 -48.23
CA SER A 420 -32.53 -11.52 -47.37
C SER A 420 -33.11 -12.93 -47.23
N ALA A 421 -33.57 -13.31 -46.03
CA ALA A 421 -34.67 -14.26 -45.87
C ALA A 421 -35.34 -14.14 -44.50
N SER A 422 -36.66 -13.92 -44.54
CA SER A 422 -37.58 -13.81 -43.42
C SER A 422 -38.05 -15.20 -42.97
N LYS A 423 -38.13 -15.46 -41.63
CA LYS A 423 -39.07 -16.43 -41.04
C LYS A 423 -39.57 -15.99 -39.65
N THR A 424 -40.89 -16.07 -39.53
CA THR A 424 -41.81 -15.73 -38.43
C THR A 424 -41.71 -16.73 -37.24
N PRO A 425 -42.14 -16.38 -36.02
CA PRO A 425 -41.77 -17.08 -34.79
C PRO A 425 -42.68 -18.27 -34.47
N THR A 426 -42.10 -19.31 -33.86
CA THR A 426 -42.86 -20.40 -33.23
C THR A 426 -42.75 -20.25 -31.71
N THR A 427 -43.84 -19.83 -31.10
CA THR A 427 -44.02 -19.75 -29.65
C THR A 427 -44.15 -21.15 -29.08
N THR A 428 -43.28 -21.54 -28.15
CA THR A 428 -43.52 -22.70 -27.29
C THR A 428 -43.34 -22.25 -25.85
N THR A 429 -44.46 -22.11 -25.16
CA THR A 429 -44.56 -21.76 -23.74
C THR A 429 -44.02 -22.93 -22.92
N SER A 430 -42.82 -22.78 -22.37
CA SER A 430 -42.28 -23.66 -21.34
C SER A 430 -42.02 -22.82 -20.10
N ALA A 431 -42.41 -23.35 -18.94
CA ALA A 431 -42.37 -22.70 -17.64
C ALA A 431 -41.01 -22.03 -17.38
N ALA A 432 -41.06 -20.83 -16.78
CA ALA A 432 -39.88 -20.03 -16.44
C ALA A 432 -38.87 -20.91 -15.67
N PRO A 433 -37.64 -21.11 -16.18
CA PRO A 433 -36.60 -21.69 -15.37
C PRO A 433 -36.29 -20.70 -14.24
N LYS A 434 -36.00 -21.21 -13.05
CA LYS A 434 -35.31 -20.43 -12.01
C LYS A 434 -34.13 -19.75 -12.70
N ARG A 435 -34.10 -18.42 -12.74
CA ARG A 435 -32.97 -17.66 -13.29
C ARG A 435 -31.73 -18.05 -12.50
N THR A 436 -30.88 -18.86 -13.11
CA THR A 436 -29.47 -18.90 -12.74
C THR A 436 -28.88 -17.58 -13.17
N LEU A 437 -28.24 -16.86 -12.25
CA LEU A 437 -27.40 -15.72 -12.61
C LEU A 437 -26.33 -16.24 -13.58
N GLU A 438 -26.38 -15.79 -14.82
CA GLU A 438 -25.34 -16.04 -15.82
C GLU A 438 -24.32 -14.92 -15.74
N ILE A 439 -23.04 -15.28 -15.74
CA ILE A 439 -21.94 -14.32 -15.79
C ILE A 439 -21.96 -13.69 -17.20
N GLY A 440 -21.92 -12.36 -17.27
CA GLY A 440 -21.86 -11.65 -18.55
C GLY A 440 -20.62 -12.05 -19.33
N ASP A 441 -20.84 -12.57 -20.55
CA ASP A 441 -19.78 -12.92 -21.47
C ASP A 441 -19.36 -11.67 -22.27
N PRO A 442 -18.11 -11.22 -22.19
CA PRO A 442 -17.62 -10.07 -22.93
C PRO A 442 -17.70 -10.26 -24.46
N GLU A 443 -17.75 -11.49 -24.99
CA GLU A 443 -17.70 -11.78 -26.44
C GLU A 443 -19.05 -11.57 -27.17
N ILE A 444 -20.18 -11.51 -26.45
CA ILE A 444 -21.53 -11.40 -27.05
C ILE A 444 -22.06 -9.96 -27.12
N ASN A 445 -21.23 -8.95 -26.80
CA ASN A 445 -21.64 -7.54 -26.68
C ASN A 445 -21.47 -6.75 -27.98
N ASP A 446 -22.23 -5.67 -28.11
CA ASP A 446 -22.12 -4.74 -29.24
C ASP A 446 -20.90 -3.85 -29.06
N ARG A 447 -19.89 -4.05 -29.91
CA ARG A 447 -18.60 -3.38 -29.81
C ARG A 447 -18.39 -2.38 -30.94
N HIS A 448 -17.79 -1.24 -30.61
CA HIS A 448 -17.43 -0.21 -31.56
C HIS A 448 -16.00 0.27 -31.36
N CYS A 449 -15.13 -0.06 -32.30
CA CYS A 449 -13.76 0.43 -32.30
C CYS A 449 -13.71 1.85 -32.87
N TYR A 450 -13.00 2.76 -32.20
CA TYR A 450 -12.91 4.14 -32.68
C TYR A 450 -12.15 4.26 -34.00
N ASN A 451 -11.34 3.25 -34.36
CA ASN A 451 -10.52 3.19 -35.59
C ASN A 451 -9.69 4.46 -35.81
N SER A 452 -9.38 5.18 -34.74
CA SER A 452 -8.72 6.48 -34.66
C SER A 452 -8.19 6.69 -33.23
N GLY A 453 -7.25 7.61 -33.03
CA GLY A 453 -6.54 7.78 -31.74
C GLY A 453 -5.15 7.14 -31.71
N TYR A 454 -4.54 7.06 -30.53
CA TYR A 454 -3.17 6.56 -30.38
C TYR A 454 -3.13 5.03 -30.32
N ALA A 455 -2.27 4.41 -31.14
CA ALA A 455 -2.01 2.98 -31.09
C ALA A 455 -1.11 2.67 -29.88
N ALA A 456 -1.72 2.34 -28.75
CA ALA A 456 -1.03 2.16 -27.47
C ALA A 456 -0.40 0.77 -27.34
N LYS A 457 0.66 0.66 -26.53
CA LYS A 457 1.19 -0.64 -26.12
C LYS A 457 0.24 -1.29 -25.13
N HIS A 458 0.11 -2.62 -25.20
CA HIS A 458 -0.81 -3.40 -24.36
C HIS A 458 -0.61 -3.09 -22.88
N VAL A 459 0.65 -3.16 -22.44
CA VAL A 459 1.06 -3.00 -21.04
C VAL A 459 0.62 -1.67 -20.43
N ARG A 460 0.46 -0.61 -21.23
CA ARG A 460 -0.03 0.69 -20.73
C ARG A 460 -1.53 0.69 -20.51
N LEU A 461 -2.25 -0.01 -21.38
CA LEU A 461 -3.68 -0.21 -21.22
C LEU A 461 -3.93 -1.16 -20.04
N ASP A 462 -3.12 -2.19 -19.85
CA ASP A 462 -3.22 -3.11 -18.70
C ASP A 462 -3.10 -2.37 -17.38
N TYR A 463 -2.09 -1.51 -17.21
CA TYR A 463 -1.94 -0.73 -15.99
C TYR A 463 -3.13 0.22 -15.74
N ALA A 464 -3.64 0.85 -16.80
CA ALA A 464 -4.81 1.72 -16.68
C ALA A 464 -6.08 0.93 -16.34
N ILE A 465 -6.26 -0.24 -16.93
CA ILE A 465 -7.39 -1.15 -16.69
C ILE A 465 -7.33 -1.69 -15.26
N GLU A 466 -6.17 -2.13 -14.79
CA GLU A 466 -5.99 -2.64 -13.43
C GLU A 466 -6.34 -1.57 -12.38
N ASP A 467 -5.80 -0.36 -12.53
CA ASP A 467 -6.07 0.74 -11.62
C ASP A 467 -7.55 1.16 -11.65
N TYR A 468 -8.15 1.28 -12.85
CA TYR A 468 -9.58 1.55 -13.00
C TYR A 468 -10.47 0.49 -12.37
N CYS A 469 -10.17 -0.78 -12.58
CA CYS A 469 -10.98 -1.87 -12.05
C CYS A 469 -10.86 -2.00 -10.54
N ASN A 470 -9.70 -1.68 -9.96
CA ASN A 470 -9.54 -1.56 -8.52
C ASN A 470 -10.38 -0.39 -7.97
N GLU A 471 -10.29 0.79 -8.58
CA GLU A 471 -11.11 1.96 -8.18
C GLU A 471 -12.62 1.73 -8.35
N LEU A 472 -13.04 1.02 -9.40
CA LEU A 472 -14.44 0.72 -9.68
C LEU A 472 -14.98 -0.31 -8.69
N ASN A 473 -14.17 -1.31 -8.33
CA ASN A 473 -14.53 -2.32 -7.34
C ASN A 473 -14.81 -1.71 -5.96
N ASP A 474 -14.08 -0.65 -5.58
CA ASP A 474 -14.34 0.11 -4.34
C ASP A 474 -15.64 0.94 -4.41
N LYS A 475 -16.17 1.20 -5.60
CA LYS A 475 -17.41 1.95 -5.85
C LYS A 475 -18.62 1.07 -6.11
N GLY A 476 -18.45 -0.25 -6.01
CA GLY A 476 -19.45 -1.23 -6.37
C GLY A 476 -20.84 -1.08 -5.75
N ALA A 477 -20.93 -0.59 -4.52
CA ALA A 477 -22.18 -0.48 -3.76
C ALA A 477 -23.12 0.63 -4.27
N ILE A 478 -22.65 1.51 -5.16
CA ILE A 478 -23.40 2.65 -5.71
C ILE A 478 -23.61 2.56 -7.24
N LEU A 479 -23.38 1.38 -7.82
CA LEU A 479 -23.57 1.10 -9.25
C LEU A 479 -25.06 0.92 -9.59
N ASP A 480 -25.85 1.99 -9.56
CA ASP A 480 -27.26 1.99 -9.96
C ASP A 480 -27.46 2.61 -11.36
N ALA A 481 -28.66 2.49 -11.95
CA ALA A 481 -28.98 3.01 -13.27
C ALA A 481 -28.70 4.53 -13.36
N GLY A 482 -27.89 4.94 -14.34
CA GLY A 482 -27.42 6.32 -14.50
C GLY A 482 -26.14 6.66 -13.74
N PHE A 483 -25.55 5.71 -13.01
CA PHE A 483 -24.18 5.84 -12.51
C PHE A 483 -23.22 5.94 -13.70
N SER A 484 -22.33 6.94 -13.64
CA SER A 484 -21.23 7.07 -14.58
C SER A 484 -19.94 7.32 -13.82
N TYR A 485 -18.91 6.54 -14.15
CA TYR A 485 -17.57 6.72 -13.59
C TYR A 485 -16.58 6.83 -14.72
N LYS A 486 -15.86 7.95 -14.77
CA LYS A 486 -14.87 8.24 -15.80
C LYS A 486 -13.64 8.79 -15.12
N THR A 487 -12.48 8.22 -15.44
CA THR A 487 -11.19 8.68 -14.94
C THR A 487 -10.17 8.69 -16.06
N SER A 488 -9.03 9.31 -15.81
CA SER A 488 -7.98 9.51 -16.80
C SER A 488 -6.62 9.16 -16.21
N PHE A 489 -5.89 8.31 -16.91
CA PHE A 489 -4.58 7.80 -16.53
C PHE A 489 -3.50 8.38 -17.46
N PRO A 490 -2.76 9.41 -17.01
CA PRO A 490 -1.69 9.99 -17.80
C PRO A 490 -0.41 9.15 -17.70
N PHE A 491 0.15 8.78 -18.85
CA PHE A 491 1.45 8.12 -18.98
C PHE A 491 2.46 9.07 -19.63
N SER A 492 3.61 9.26 -18.98
CA SER A 492 4.73 10.00 -19.55
C SER A 492 5.57 9.10 -20.46
N GLY A 493 5.69 9.48 -21.74
CA GLY A 493 6.67 8.97 -22.73
C GLY A 493 6.73 7.47 -23.01
N ASP A 494 6.29 7.00 -24.19
CA ASP A 494 6.93 6.03 -25.14
C ASP A 494 5.88 5.36 -26.06
N PRO A 495 5.93 5.57 -27.39
CA PRO A 495 6.75 6.57 -28.09
C PRO A 495 6.37 8.04 -27.82
N TRP A 496 5.20 8.32 -27.25
CA TRP A 496 4.71 9.66 -26.91
C TRP A 496 3.95 9.65 -25.56
N PRO A 497 3.66 10.82 -24.96
CA PRO A 497 2.70 10.93 -23.86
C PRO A 497 1.34 10.37 -24.27
N LEU A 498 0.70 9.65 -23.36
CA LEU A 498 -0.56 8.97 -23.60
C LEU A 498 -1.50 9.26 -22.42
N LEU A 499 -2.70 9.73 -22.70
CA LEU A 499 -3.77 9.85 -21.73
C LEU A 499 -4.78 8.74 -22.02
N VAL A 500 -4.92 7.78 -21.10
CA VAL A 500 -5.93 6.72 -21.23
C VAL A 500 -7.15 7.12 -20.43
N ILE A 501 -8.28 7.30 -21.09
CA ILE A 501 -9.54 7.64 -20.44
C ILE A 501 -10.43 6.41 -20.40
N ILE A 502 -10.70 5.91 -19.21
CA ILE A 502 -11.57 4.75 -18.99
C ILE A 502 -12.87 5.21 -18.35
N GLY A 503 -13.97 4.59 -18.76
CA GLY A 503 -15.27 4.87 -18.16
C GLY A 503 -16.29 3.76 -18.28
N LEU A 504 -17.28 3.84 -17.40
CA LEU A 504 -18.43 2.98 -17.29
C LEU A 504 -19.68 3.84 -17.15
N VAL A 505 -20.75 3.47 -17.87
CA VAL A 505 -22.11 3.93 -17.62
C VAL A 505 -23.00 2.72 -17.39
N VAL A 506 -23.81 2.75 -16.32
CA VAL A 506 -24.81 1.71 -16.04
C VAL A 506 -26.10 2.08 -16.76
N VAL A 507 -26.46 1.29 -17.77
CA VAL A 507 -27.60 1.51 -18.66
C VAL A 507 -28.91 1.07 -18.01
N ASP A 508 -28.95 -0.15 -17.47
CA ASP A 508 -30.13 -0.71 -16.79
C ASP A 508 -29.73 -1.70 -15.69
N HIS A 509 -29.75 -1.24 -14.43
CA HIS A 509 -29.42 -2.06 -13.27
C HIS A 509 -30.50 -3.13 -12.94
N THR A 510 -31.70 -3.05 -13.53
CA THR A 510 -32.75 -4.07 -13.30
C THR A 510 -32.50 -5.38 -14.05
N LYS A 511 -31.59 -5.37 -15.02
CA LYS A 511 -31.22 -6.52 -15.84
C LYS A 511 -29.93 -7.20 -15.39
N CYS A 512 -29.05 -6.50 -14.67
CA CYS A 512 -27.74 -7.01 -14.26
C CYS A 512 -27.40 -6.66 -12.81
N SER A 513 -26.75 -7.59 -12.14
CA SER A 513 -26.19 -7.41 -10.80
C SER A 513 -24.67 -7.41 -10.86
N TRP A 514 -24.04 -6.37 -10.32
CA TRP A 514 -22.58 -6.33 -10.20
C TRP A 514 -22.14 -7.02 -8.90
N VAL A 515 -21.38 -8.11 -9.01
CA VAL A 515 -20.93 -8.89 -7.84
C VAL A 515 -19.69 -8.22 -7.25
N ASN A 516 -19.92 -7.48 -6.17
CA ASN A 516 -18.87 -6.90 -5.35
C ASN A 516 -18.40 -7.89 -4.30
N LYS A 517 -17.22 -7.62 -3.73
CA LYS A 517 -16.76 -8.24 -2.47
C LYS A 517 -17.71 -8.01 -1.29
N TRP A 518 -18.73 -7.16 -1.46
CA TRP A 518 -19.75 -6.81 -0.49
C TRP A 518 -21.14 -6.76 -1.16
N PRO A 519 -22.12 -7.60 -0.77
CA PRO A 519 -23.48 -7.39 -1.23
C PRO A 519 -23.93 -6.00 -0.81
N ALA A 520 -24.39 -5.21 -1.78
CA ALA A 520 -25.06 -3.95 -1.49
C ALA A 520 -26.24 -4.26 -0.57
N SER A 521 -26.18 -3.83 0.69
CA SER A 521 -27.38 -3.72 1.50
C SER A 521 -28.22 -2.60 0.88
N SER A 522 -29.10 -2.99 -0.04
CA SER A 522 -30.10 -2.09 -0.63
C SER A 522 -30.90 -1.45 0.50
N PHE A 523 -30.64 -0.17 0.76
CA PHE A 523 -31.55 0.69 1.49
C PHE A 523 -32.72 1.02 0.56
N ASP A 524 -33.73 0.15 0.58
CA ASP A 524 -35.06 0.50 0.09
C ASP A 524 -36.00 0.66 1.29
N ASN A 525 -36.72 1.77 1.31
CA ASN A 525 -37.40 2.28 2.51
C ASN A 525 -38.70 1.52 2.86
N HIS A 526 -38.92 0.31 2.35
CA HIS A 526 -40.10 -0.52 2.60
C HIS A 526 -39.74 -2.02 2.68
N GLY A 527 -39.40 -2.48 3.89
CA GLY A 527 -39.54 -3.88 4.29
C GLY A 527 -38.39 -4.82 3.89
N ILE A 528 -38.02 -5.68 4.84
CA ILE A 528 -37.01 -6.73 4.70
C ILE A 528 -37.41 -7.68 3.56
N VAL A 529 -36.64 -7.70 2.48
CA VAL A 529 -36.61 -8.83 1.54
C VAL A 529 -35.40 -9.69 1.92
N ASN A 530 -35.66 -10.87 2.48
CA ASN A 530 -34.63 -11.90 2.66
C ASN A 530 -34.17 -12.39 1.28
N SER A 531 -33.04 -11.90 0.77
CA SER A 531 -32.35 -12.58 -0.32
C SER A 531 -31.63 -13.81 0.24
N THR A 532 -32.31 -14.95 0.16
CA THR A 532 -31.78 -16.29 0.45
C THR A 532 -31.16 -16.93 -0.80
N GLU A 533 -30.54 -16.12 -1.67
CA GLU A 533 -29.84 -16.65 -2.84
C GLU A 533 -28.36 -16.79 -2.51
N THR A 534 -27.99 -18.05 -2.26
CA THR A 534 -26.63 -18.58 -2.27
C THR A 534 -25.78 -17.93 -3.35
N GLU A 535 -24.69 -17.26 -2.96
CA GLU A 535 -23.64 -16.88 -3.91
C GLU A 535 -23.15 -18.15 -4.64
N PRO A 536 -23.16 -18.19 -5.98
CA PRO A 536 -22.58 -19.30 -6.71
C PRO A 536 -21.06 -19.30 -6.48
N GLN A 537 -20.50 -20.48 -6.16
CA GLN A 537 -19.08 -20.71 -5.88
C GLN A 537 -18.09 -20.36 -7.03
N ASN A 538 -18.59 -19.82 -8.15
CA ASN A 538 -17.84 -19.42 -9.34
C ASN A 538 -18.14 -17.98 -9.79
N ALA A 539 -18.63 -17.09 -8.93
CA ALA A 539 -18.81 -15.69 -9.29
C ALA A 539 -17.43 -15.01 -9.47
N LEU A 540 -17.10 -14.64 -10.71
CA LEU A 540 -15.94 -13.81 -11.03
C LEU A 540 -16.06 -12.49 -10.25
N GLN A 541 -15.02 -12.11 -9.49
CA GLN A 541 -15.03 -10.86 -8.73
C GLN A 541 -15.22 -9.67 -9.68
N GLY A 542 -15.91 -8.61 -9.23
CA GLY A 542 -16.18 -7.42 -10.07
C GLY A 542 -14.93 -6.81 -10.72
N THR A 543 -13.76 -6.92 -10.08
CA THR A 543 -12.45 -6.57 -10.67
C THR A 543 -12.11 -7.39 -11.91
N GLU A 544 -12.31 -8.71 -11.86
CA GLU A 544 -12.01 -9.62 -12.96
C GLU A 544 -13.00 -9.44 -14.12
N LEU A 545 -14.28 -9.21 -13.81
CA LEU A 545 -15.30 -8.91 -14.82
C LEU A 545 -15.03 -7.56 -15.50
N CYS A 546 -14.67 -6.52 -14.73
CA CYS A 546 -14.24 -5.23 -15.26
C CYS A 546 -13.04 -5.37 -16.20
N SER A 547 -12.03 -6.13 -15.77
CA SER A 547 -10.84 -6.37 -16.58
C SER A 547 -11.21 -7.07 -17.89
N LYS A 548 -12.03 -8.13 -17.83
CA LYS A 548 -12.50 -8.85 -19.02
C LYS A 548 -13.24 -7.96 -20.02
N TYR A 549 -14.12 -7.06 -19.57
CA TYR A 549 -14.82 -6.14 -20.47
C TYR A 549 -13.87 -5.15 -21.16
N LEU A 550 -12.89 -4.60 -20.44
CA LEU A 550 -11.96 -3.62 -20.99
C LEU A 550 -10.90 -4.27 -21.89
N HIS A 551 -10.41 -5.46 -21.54
CA HIS A 551 -9.53 -6.27 -22.38
C HIS A 551 -10.21 -6.69 -23.69
N ALA A 552 -11.48 -7.09 -23.62
CA ALA A 552 -12.26 -7.43 -24.80
C ALA A 552 -12.37 -6.25 -25.79
N ILE A 553 -12.46 -5.00 -25.32
CA ILE A 553 -12.43 -3.82 -26.21
C ILE A 553 -11.08 -3.72 -26.92
N ILE A 554 -9.98 -3.68 -26.17
CA ILE A 554 -8.67 -3.37 -26.76
C ILE A 554 -8.17 -4.50 -27.66
N ASP A 555 -8.45 -5.75 -27.29
CA ASP A 555 -8.01 -6.94 -28.04
C ASP A 555 -8.85 -7.21 -29.29
N SER A 556 -10.15 -6.92 -29.24
CA SER A 556 -11.01 -7.04 -30.43
C SER A 556 -10.85 -5.87 -31.40
N CYS A 557 -10.36 -4.71 -30.94
CA CYS A 557 -10.10 -3.55 -31.79
C CYS A 557 -8.74 -3.57 -32.48
N ASN A 558 -7.78 -4.37 -31.99
CA ASN A 558 -6.60 -4.75 -32.76
C ASN A 558 -6.16 -6.19 -32.42
N CYS A 559 -6.48 -7.11 -33.34
CA CYS A 559 -6.14 -8.53 -33.24
C CYS A 559 -4.80 -8.88 -33.92
N GLY A 560 -4.13 -7.91 -34.57
CA GLY A 560 -2.95 -8.14 -35.41
C GLY A 560 -1.63 -8.22 -34.65
N GLY A 561 -1.62 -7.99 -33.34
CA GLY A 561 -0.43 -8.04 -32.49
C GLY A 561 -0.73 -7.73 -31.02
N VAL A 562 0.27 -7.95 -30.16
CA VAL A 562 0.20 -7.61 -28.73
C VAL A 562 0.13 -6.09 -28.55
N ASP A 563 0.90 -5.32 -29.32
CA ASP A 563 0.91 -3.85 -29.26
C ASP A 563 0.10 -3.18 -30.38
N GLY A 564 -0.08 -1.86 -30.27
CA GLY A 564 -0.84 -1.04 -31.21
C GLY A 564 -2.34 -1.07 -30.97
N LYS A 565 -2.74 -1.40 -29.74
CA LYS A 565 -4.12 -1.51 -29.31
C LYS A 565 -4.84 -0.16 -29.42
N GLN A 566 -6.08 -0.21 -29.87
CA GLN A 566 -6.93 0.97 -30.08
C GLN A 566 -8.07 0.99 -29.08
N GLY A 567 -8.54 2.21 -28.79
CA GLY A 567 -9.71 2.40 -27.95
C GLY A 567 -11.02 2.09 -28.67
N GLY A 568 -12.07 1.97 -27.89
CA GLY A 568 -13.41 1.73 -28.37
C GLY A 568 -14.43 1.77 -27.24
N THR A 569 -15.65 1.39 -27.59
CA THR A 569 -16.73 1.12 -26.65
C THR A 569 -17.22 -0.31 -26.79
N LEU A 570 -17.76 -0.83 -25.69
CA LEU A 570 -18.49 -2.08 -25.65
C LEU A 570 -19.76 -1.82 -24.86
N GLU A 571 -20.89 -2.06 -25.50
CA GLU A 571 -22.22 -1.83 -24.95
C GLU A 571 -23.01 -3.14 -24.90
N ASN A 572 -23.78 -3.30 -23.84
CA ASN A 572 -24.81 -4.31 -23.78
C ASN A 572 -26.06 -3.76 -23.08
N ASP A 573 -27.02 -4.65 -22.85
CA ASP A 573 -28.28 -4.32 -22.19
C ASP A 573 -28.14 -3.75 -20.76
N CYS A 574 -26.92 -3.72 -20.19
CA CYS A 574 -26.65 -3.36 -18.81
C CYS A 574 -25.56 -2.30 -18.63
N TYR A 575 -24.49 -2.33 -19.42
CA TYR A 575 -23.30 -1.51 -19.26
C TYR A 575 -22.83 -0.95 -20.59
N GLU A 576 -22.37 0.29 -20.56
CA GLU A 576 -21.59 0.91 -21.62
C GLU A 576 -20.17 1.17 -21.09
N TRP A 577 -19.21 0.42 -21.63
CA TRP A 577 -17.79 0.53 -21.32
C TRP A 577 -17.08 1.34 -22.39
N ARG A 578 -16.09 2.13 -21.96
CA ARG A 578 -15.23 2.90 -22.84
C ARG A 578 -13.78 2.86 -22.36
N ILE A 579 -12.86 2.73 -23.32
CA ILE A 579 -11.44 2.96 -23.12
C ILE A 579 -10.91 3.75 -24.31
N ASP A 580 -10.26 4.87 -24.05
CA ASP A 580 -9.78 5.80 -25.06
C ASP A 580 -8.32 6.18 -24.80
N PRO A 581 -7.36 5.52 -25.47
CA PRO A 581 -5.96 5.93 -25.49
C PRO A 581 -5.75 7.09 -26.46
N ASN A 582 -5.57 8.29 -25.91
CA ASN A 582 -5.44 9.53 -26.69
C ASN A 582 -4.11 10.25 -26.43
N THR A 583 -3.61 11.01 -27.40
CA THR A 583 -2.38 11.81 -27.25
C THR A 583 -2.63 13.23 -26.75
N ASP A 584 -3.89 13.67 -26.74
CA ASP A 584 -4.23 15.05 -26.43
C ASP A 584 -4.40 15.24 -24.92
N TRP A 585 -3.55 16.13 -24.37
CA TRP A 585 -3.61 16.68 -23.02
C TRP A 585 -4.55 17.88 -22.97
#